data_AF-A0A3R7ASU7-F1
#
_entry.id   AF-A0A3R7ASU7-F1
#
_cell.length_a   1.000
_cell.length_b   1.000
_cell.length_c   1.000
_cell.angle_alpha   90.00
_cell.angle_beta   90.00
_cell.angle_gamma   90.00
#
_symmetry.space_group_name_H-M   'P 1'
#
loop_
_entity.id
_entity.type
_entity.pdbx_description
1 polymer ?
#
loop_
_entity_poly.entity_id
_entity_poly.type
_entity_poly.pdbx_seq_one_letter_code
_entity_poly.pdbx_strand_id
1 'polypeptide(L)'
;MQALGRCRHRAFSALAAMTSPAVPLVNGVSRHVVAALVANTATTVAEITNLFCARGYNVDSIVVGRTSVPDLIRLSVVVHGSDHNVSMMQQQLHDVVQVAAVKILTTPDRAHALVERDLLLAKVSLQAYPQALMTVNRLVAQFNATVVDTSTTQTMVQLTASPTDVDAFLHALGPLGVLEVHRSGVVAMDKEQAVTERTLNFAFDRHHPGDMDAVDSTMLPPG
;
A
#
# COMPACT_ATOMS: atom_id res chain seq x y z
N MET A 1 -19.02 42.56 0.01
CA MET A 1 -20.04 41.63 -0.54
C MET A 1 -19.73 41.40 -2.01
N GLN A 2 -19.69 40.13 -2.42
CA GLN A 2 -19.58 39.60 -3.79
C GLN A 2 -18.20 39.65 -4.49
N ALA A 3 -17.51 38.50 -4.42
CA ALA A 3 -16.64 38.02 -5.50
C ALA A 3 -16.62 36.48 -5.47
N LEU A 4 -17.69 35.84 -5.95
CA LEU A 4 -17.71 34.41 -6.25
C LEU A 4 -17.17 34.22 -7.67
N GLY A 5 -15.88 33.93 -7.74
CA GLY A 5 -15.18 33.56 -8.97
C GLY A 5 -15.76 32.26 -9.54
N ARG A 6 -16.25 32.35 -10.77
CA ARG A 6 -16.73 31.25 -11.61
C ARG A 6 -15.63 30.19 -11.77
N CYS A 7 -15.77 29.06 -11.07
CA CYS A 7 -14.97 27.87 -11.34
C CYS A 7 -15.51 27.21 -12.63
N ARG A 8 -14.83 27.44 -13.75
CA ARG A 8 -15.16 26.84 -15.05
C ARG A 8 -14.73 25.39 -15.03
N HIS A 9 -15.70 24.48 -15.18
CA HIS A 9 -15.49 23.12 -15.69
C HIS A 9 -14.66 23.18 -16.99
N ARG A 10 -13.38 22.87 -16.89
CA ARG A 10 -12.54 22.55 -18.04
C ARG A 10 -12.05 21.13 -17.88
N ALA A 11 -12.65 20.27 -18.69
CA ALA A 11 -12.00 19.19 -19.42
C ALA A 11 -11.16 18.20 -18.61
N PHE A 12 -11.83 17.24 -17.97
CA PHE A 12 -11.30 15.87 -17.88
C PHE A 12 -11.54 15.19 -19.25
N SER A 13 -10.77 15.60 -20.27
CA SER A 13 -10.74 14.93 -21.57
C SER A 13 -9.29 14.66 -21.95
N ALA A 14 -8.60 13.87 -21.13
CA ALA A 14 -7.33 13.27 -21.47
C ALA A 14 -7.13 12.08 -20.55
N LEU A 15 -7.58 10.90 -20.97
CA LEU A 15 -6.92 9.64 -20.62
C LEU A 15 -7.41 8.56 -21.61
N ALA A 16 -6.99 8.74 -22.86
CA ALA A 16 -6.99 7.67 -23.83
C ALA A 16 -5.75 6.80 -23.60
N ALA A 17 -5.98 5.49 -23.61
CA ALA A 17 -4.99 4.41 -23.79
C ALA A 17 -3.98 4.20 -22.66
N MET A 18 -4.39 3.45 -21.62
CA MET A 18 -3.53 2.45 -20.99
C MET A 18 -4.39 1.23 -20.63
N THR A 19 -4.57 0.31 -21.57
CA THR A 19 -4.78 -1.10 -21.25
C THR A 19 -3.67 -1.49 -20.27
N SER A 20 -3.99 -2.00 -19.07
CA SER A 20 -2.96 -2.52 -18.16
C SER A 20 -2.20 -3.64 -18.89
N PRO A 21 -0.95 -3.42 -19.33
CA PRO A 21 -0.13 -4.51 -19.78
C PRO A 21 0.52 -5.09 -18.53
N ALA A 22 0.93 -6.36 -18.54
CA ALA A 22 2.11 -6.71 -17.76
C ALA A 22 3.20 -5.72 -18.16
N VAL A 23 3.51 -4.74 -17.29
CA VAL A 23 4.41 -3.63 -17.62
C VAL A 23 5.71 -4.27 -18.12
N PRO A 24 6.09 -4.08 -19.40
CA PRO A 24 7.38 -4.56 -19.87
C PRO A 24 8.44 -3.85 -19.03
N LEU A 25 9.44 -4.59 -18.56
CA LEU A 25 10.59 -4.07 -17.83
C LEU A 25 11.34 -3.05 -18.69
N VAL A 26 10.90 -1.79 -18.68
CA VAL A 26 11.63 -0.70 -19.31
C VAL A 26 12.61 -0.20 -18.26
N ASN A 27 13.89 -0.43 -18.51
CA ASN A 27 15.05 0.06 -17.74
C ASN A 27 15.27 -0.56 -16.34
N GLY A 28 15.00 -1.84 -16.13
CA GLY A 28 15.35 -2.52 -14.86
C GLY A 28 14.62 -1.98 -13.62
N VAL A 29 13.51 -1.26 -13.84
CA VAL A 29 12.59 -0.78 -12.81
C VAL A 29 11.40 -1.72 -12.78
N SER A 30 11.12 -2.31 -11.62
CA SER A 30 10.00 -3.22 -11.40
C SER A 30 9.17 -2.78 -10.20
N ARG A 31 7.93 -3.27 -10.11
CA ARG A 31 7.02 -2.99 -8.99
C ARG A 31 7.33 -3.96 -7.85
N HIS A 32 7.64 -3.42 -6.68
CA HIS A 32 7.90 -4.19 -5.47
C HIS A 32 6.90 -3.85 -4.38
N VAL A 33 6.47 -4.88 -3.66
CA VAL A 33 5.66 -4.77 -2.46
C VAL A 33 6.51 -5.15 -1.26
N VAL A 34 6.64 -4.21 -0.33
CA VAL A 34 7.42 -4.36 0.89
C VAL A 34 6.46 -4.32 2.07
N ALA A 35 6.52 -5.34 2.91
CA ALA A 35 5.79 -5.38 4.16
C ALA A 35 6.75 -5.22 5.34
N ALA A 36 6.39 -4.39 6.30
CA ALA A 36 7.15 -4.23 7.53
C ALA A 36 6.27 -4.33 8.77
N LEU A 37 6.82 -4.86 9.85
CA LEU A 37 6.27 -4.75 11.19
C LEU A 37 7.09 -3.72 11.95
N VAL A 38 6.40 -2.74 12.53
CA VAL A 38 7.03 -1.57 13.14
C VAL A 38 6.34 -1.29 14.47
N ALA A 39 7.10 -0.76 15.43
CA ALA A 39 6.57 -0.30 16.70
C ALA A 39 5.49 0.76 16.48
N ASN A 40 4.40 0.69 17.24
CA ASN A 40 3.30 1.63 17.19
C ASN A 40 3.60 2.84 18.09
N THR A 41 4.43 3.76 17.60
CA THR A 41 4.70 5.03 18.32
C THR A 41 4.12 6.22 17.56
N ALA A 42 3.99 7.36 18.23
CA ALA A 42 3.41 8.57 17.64
C ALA A 42 4.20 9.11 16.43
N THR A 43 5.50 8.83 16.33
CA THR A 43 6.38 9.38 15.30
C THR A 43 6.69 8.41 14.16
N THR A 44 6.41 7.12 14.34
CA THR A 44 6.83 6.05 13.43
C THR A 44 6.43 6.29 11.97
N VAL A 45 5.16 6.65 11.71
CA VAL A 45 4.68 6.86 10.34
C VAL A 45 5.37 8.06 9.69
N ALA A 46 5.63 9.12 10.46
CA ALA A 46 6.33 10.31 9.97
C ALA A 46 7.80 9.99 9.65
N GLU A 47 8.48 9.22 10.50
CA GLU A 47 9.86 8.79 10.28
C GLU A 47 10.00 7.95 9.01
N ILE A 48 9.12 6.97 8.81
CA ILE A 48 9.12 6.13 7.60
C ILE A 48 8.84 6.96 6.34
N THR A 49 7.85 7.84 6.40
CA THR A 49 7.50 8.68 5.25
C THR A 49 8.65 9.63 4.91
N ASN A 50 9.30 10.22 5.91
CA ASN A 50 10.48 11.06 5.74
C ASN A 50 11.66 10.28 5.15
N LEU A 51 11.90 9.04 5.59
CA LEU A 51 12.92 8.16 5.02
C LEU A 51 12.67 7.95 3.52
N PHE A 52 11.42 7.72 3.12
CA PHE A 52 11.07 7.53 1.72
C PHE A 52 11.25 8.79 0.88
N CYS A 53 10.79 9.94 1.40
CA CYS A 53 10.93 11.22 0.72
C CYS A 53 12.39 11.68 0.59
N ALA A 54 13.18 11.58 1.67
CA ALA A 54 14.56 12.07 1.71
C ALA A 54 15.48 11.34 0.71
N ARG A 55 15.15 10.08 0.38
CA ARG A 55 15.92 9.25 -0.55
C ARG A 55 15.31 9.17 -1.95
N GLY A 56 14.17 9.82 -2.17
CA GLY A 56 13.53 9.88 -3.48
C GLY A 56 13.01 8.52 -3.96
N TYR A 57 12.55 7.65 -3.06
CA TYR A 57 11.91 6.40 -3.48
C TYR A 57 10.58 6.70 -4.17
N ASN A 58 10.34 6.06 -5.33
CA ASN A 58 9.09 6.21 -6.06
C ASN A 58 8.00 5.32 -5.42
N VAL A 59 7.31 5.88 -4.44
CA VAL A 59 6.28 5.17 -3.66
C VAL A 59 4.90 5.40 -4.27
N ASP A 60 4.23 4.32 -4.66
CA ASP A 60 2.88 4.32 -5.22
C ASP A 60 1.81 4.32 -4.13
N SER A 61 2.01 3.55 -3.07
CA SER A 61 1.09 3.52 -1.94
C SER A 61 1.81 3.11 -0.64
N ILE A 62 1.35 3.70 0.46
CA ILE A 62 1.74 3.32 1.82
C ILE A 62 0.45 3.08 2.59
N VAL A 63 0.31 1.87 3.13
CA VAL A 63 -0.81 1.50 3.98
C VAL A 63 -0.28 1.10 5.34
N VAL A 64 -0.89 1.67 6.39
CA VAL A 64 -0.59 1.33 7.79
C VAL A 64 -1.83 0.68 8.40
N GLY A 65 -1.68 -0.54 8.86
CA GLY A 65 -2.73 -1.31 9.54
C GLY A 65 -2.34 -1.67 10.97
N ARG A 66 -3.32 -1.73 11.87
CA ARG A 66 -3.11 -2.30 13.20
C ARG A 66 -2.96 -3.82 13.10
N THR A 67 -2.15 -4.40 13.99
CA THR A 67 -2.03 -5.85 14.11
C THR A 67 -2.84 -6.36 15.31
N SER A 68 -2.80 -7.67 15.57
CA SER A 68 -3.35 -8.26 16.80
C SER A 68 -2.60 -7.82 18.06
N VAL A 69 -1.36 -7.37 17.92
CA VAL A 69 -0.57 -6.80 19.02
C VAL A 69 -0.65 -5.27 18.99
N PRO A 70 -1.16 -4.62 20.05
CA PRO A 70 -1.39 -3.17 20.07
C PRO A 70 -0.13 -2.33 19.82
N ASP A 71 1.02 -2.83 20.24
CA ASP A 71 2.31 -2.13 20.14
C ASP A 71 2.97 -2.29 18.76
N LEU A 72 2.34 -3.03 17.84
CA LEU A 72 2.84 -3.25 16.49
C LEU A 72 1.84 -2.81 15.43
N ILE A 73 2.35 -2.07 14.46
CA ILE A 73 1.65 -1.76 13.21
C ILE A 73 2.29 -2.52 12.04
N ARG A 74 1.47 -2.81 11.05
CA ARG A 74 1.89 -3.40 9.77
C ARG A 74 1.88 -2.33 8.70
N LEU A 75 3.03 -2.14 8.07
CA LEU A 75 3.21 -1.31 6.91
C LEU A 75 3.14 -2.19 5.65
N SER A 76 2.41 -1.75 4.63
CA SER A 76 2.49 -2.28 3.26
C SER A 76 2.84 -1.13 2.33
N VAL A 77 3.94 -1.25 1.61
CA VAL A 77 4.44 -0.22 0.70
C VAL A 77 4.59 -0.79 -0.69
N VAL A 78 4.06 -0.10 -1.68
CA VAL A 78 4.30 -0.40 -3.09
C VAL A 78 5.30 0.63 -3.62
N VAL A 79 6.41 0.16 -4.16
CA VAL A 79 7.47 1.00 -4.73
C VAL A 79 7.86 0.55 -6.12
N HIS A 80 8.32 1.49 -6.94
CA HIS A 80 8.90 1.23 -8.25
C HIS A 80 10.40 1.51 -8.22
N GLY A 81 11.20 0.49 -8.52
CA GLY A 81 12.65 0.61 -8.48
C GLY A 81 13.36 -0.61 -9.02
N SER A 82 14.69 -0.57 -9.08
CA SER A 82 15.50 -1.78 -9.31
C SER A 82 15.58 -2.61 -8.03
N ASP A 83 15.85 -3.91 -8.17
CA ASP A 83 16.06 -4.82 -7.04
C ASP A 83 17.10 -4.29 -6.06
N HIS A 84 18.16 -3.66 -6.58
CA HIS A 84 19.20 -3.04 -5.77
C HIS A 84 18.67 -1.89 -4.92
N ASN A 85 17.89 -0.98 -5.50
CA ASN A 85 17.33 0.16 -4.78
C ASN A 85 16.35 -0.29 -3.68
N VAL A 86 15.54 -1.32 -3.95
CA VAL A 86 14.59 -1.86 -2.97
C VAL A 86 15.31 -2.65 -1.87
N SER A 87 16.38 -3.38 -2.19
CA SER A 87 17.23 -4.02 -1.18
C SER A 87 17.89 -2.99 -0.25
N MET A 88 18.41 -1.89 -0.80
CA MET A 88 18.92 -0.78 0.01
C MET A 88 17.82 -0.15 0.87
N MET A 89 16.61 0.02 0.33
CA MET A 89 15.45 0.52 1.09
C MET A 89 15.12 -0.42 2.26
N GLN A 90 15.15 -1.73 2.04
CA GLN A 90 14.91 -2.73 3.08
C GLN A 90 15.96 -2.62 4.21
N GLN A 91 17.24 -2.51 3.86
CA GLN A 91 18.32 -2.36 4.85
C GLN A 91 18.15 -1.07 5.66
N GLN A 92 17.83 0.03 5.00
CA GLN A 92 17.63 1.31 5.68
C GLN A 92 16.39 1.33 6.57
N LEU A 93 15.32 0.62 6.18
CA LEU A 93 14.17 0.43 7.05
C LEU A 93 14.55 -0.40 8.28
N HIS A 94 15.40 -1.42 8.13
CA HIS A 94 15.90 -2.19 9.25
C HIS A 94 16.75 -1.35 10.23
N ASP A 95 17.48 -0.35 9.75
CA ASP A 95 18.28 0.55 10.58
C ASP A 95 17.44 1.57 11.38
N VAL A 96 16.17 1.76 11.01
CA VAL A 96 15.24 2.55 11.83
C VAL A 96 14.92 1.72 13.08
N VAL A 97 15.39 2.15 14.25
CA VAL A 97 15.31 1.48 15.56
C VAL A 97 13.90 0.98 15.95
N GLN A 98 12.86 1.46 15.26
CA GLN A 98 11.47 1.11 15.50
C GLN A 98 10.95 -0.03 14.61
N VAL A 99 11.72 -0.52 13.64
CA VAL A 99 11.28 -1.56 12.69
C VAL A 99 11.68 -2.93 13.19
N ALA A 100 10.68 -3.76 13.48
CA ALA A 100 10.88 -5.12 13.98
C ALA A 100 11.28 -6.08 12.84
N ALA A 101 10.57 -6.04 11.71
CA ALA A 101 10.91 -6.83 10.53
C ALA A 101 10.55 -6.09 9.25
N VAL A 102 11.31 -6.38 8.20
CA VAL A 102 11.00 -5.98 6.82
C VAL A 102 11.12 -7.19 5.93
N LYS A 103 10.12 -7.42 5.09
CA LYS A 103 10.09 -8.47 4.08
C LYS A 103 9.66 -7.92 2.73
N ILE A 104 10.44 -8.21 1.71
CA ILE A 104 10.04 -7.99 0.31
C ILE A 104 9.14 -9.16 -0.11
N LEU A 105 7.91 -8.86 -0.53
CA LEU A 105 6.92 -9.86 -0.91
C LEU A 105 7.02 -10.26 -2.39
N THR A 106 7.55 -9.39 -3.25
CA THR A 106 7.61 -9.58 -4.70
C THR A 106 8.87 -10.30 -5.17
N THR A 107 9.22 -11.42 -4.52
CA THR A 107 10.37 -12.24 -4.97
C THR A 107 9.96 -13.11 -6.17
N PRO A 108 10.82 -13.24 -7.20
CA PRO A 108 10.48 -13.96 -8.44
C PRO A 108 10.03 -15.39 -8.21
N ASP A 109 10.58 -16.07 -7.20
CA ASP A 109 10.24 -17.46 -6.87
C ASP A 109 8.87 -17.60 -6.17
N ARG A 110 8.28 -16.50 -5.68
CA ARG A 110 7.12 -16.54 -4.77
C ARG A 110 5.98 -15.60 -5.14
N ALA A 111 5.94 -15.12 -6.39
CA ALA A 111 4.86 -14.26 -6.88
C ALA A 111 3.46 -14.86 -6.68
N HIS A 112 3.31 -16.20 -6.77
CA HIS A 112 2.03 -16.90 -6.60
C HIS A 112 1.50 -16.93 -5.15
N ALA A 113 2.40 -16.76 -4.18
CA ALA A 113 2.07 -16.73 -2.75
C ALA A 113 1.57 -15.36 -2.29
N LEU A 114 1.73 -14.30 -3.10
CA LEU A 114 1.31 -12.95 -2.75
C LEU A 114 -0.20 -12.76 -2.98
N VAL A 115 -0.89 -12.23 -1.96
CA VAL A 115 -2.25 -11.68 -2.09
C VAL A 115 -2.17 -10.19 -1.90
N GLU A 116 -2.66 -9.46 -2.90
CA GLU A 116 -2.85 -8.01 -2.85
C GLU A 116 -4.33 -7.68 -2.89
N ARG A 117 -4.75 -6.75 -2.05
CA ARG A 117 -6.10 -6.20 -2.06
C ARG A 117 -6.05 -4.69 -1.96
N ASP A 118 -6.90 -4.04 -2.74
CA ASP A 118 -7.16 -2.61 -2.70
C ASP A 118 -8.67 -2.41 -2.57
N LEU A 119 -9.06 -1.46 -1.72
CA LEU A 119 -10.44 -1.08 -1.49
C LEU A 119 -10.70 0.25 -2.19
N LEU A 120 -11.73 0.27 -3.01
CA LEU A 120 -12.21 1.42 -3.73
C LEU A 120 -13.59 1.83 -3.22
N LEU A 121 -13.78 3.13 -3.03
CA LEU A 121 -15.07 3.79 -3.00
C LEU A 121 -15.15 4.78 -4.16
N ALA A 122 -16.23 4.72 -4.93
CA ALA A 122 -16.48 5.64 -6.03
C ALA A 122 -17.91 6.16 -6.02
N LYS A 123 -18.07 7.49 -6.15
CA LYS A 123 -19.36 8.12 -6.45
C LYS A 123 -19.48 8.31 -7.95
N VAL A 124 -20.60 7.89 -8.51
CA VAL A 124 -20.87 7.91 -9.95
C VAL A 124 -22.15 8.67 -10.22
N SER A 125 -22.13 9.55 -11.22
CA SER A 125 -23.31 10.30 -11.64
C SER A 125 -24.33 9.39 -12.30
N LEU A 126 -25.61 9.61 -11.97
CA LEU A 126 -26.75 9.00 -12.65
C LEU A 126 -27.36 9.93 -13.71
N GLN A 127 -26.86 11.16 -13.80
CA GLN A 127 -27.39 12.18 -14.71
C GLN A 127 -26.78 12.13 -16.11
N ALA A 128 -25.75 11.31 -16.33
CA ALA A 128 -25.08 11.20 -17.62
C ALA A 128 -26.04 10.74 -18.74
N TYR A 129 -26.93 9.79 -18.44
CA TYR A 129 -27.99 9.34 -19.35
C TYR A 129 -29.06 8.53 -18.60
N PRO A 130 -30.28 8.36 -19.17
CA PRO A 130 -31.43 7.80 -18.45
C PRO A 130 -31.23 6.38 -17.89
N GLN A 131 -30.32 5.60 -18.47
CA GLN A 131 -30.06 4.21 -18.08
C GLN A 131 -28.79 4.04 -17.23
N ALA A 132 -28.17 5.14 -16.77
CA ALA A 132 -26.90 5.10 -16.04
C ALA A 132 -26.94 4.15 -14.83
N LEU A 133 -28.02 4.17 -14.04
CA LEU A 133 -28.17 3.28 -12.88
C LEU A 133 -28.16 1.80 -13.27
N MET A 134 -28.82 1.44 -14.37
CA MET A 134 -28.84 0.05 -14.85
C MET A 134 -27.45 -0.41 -15.30
N THR A 135 -26.68 0.48 -15.95
CA THR A 135 -25.31 0.20 -16.34
C THR A 135 -24.39 0.08 -15.13
N VAL A 136 -24.51 0.96 -14.13
CA VAL A 136 -23.77 0.83 -12.86
C VAL A 136 -24.05 -0.52 -12.22
N ASN A 137 -25.33 -0.90 -12.08
CA ASN A 137 -25.69 -2.18 -11.46
C ASN A 137 -25.15 -3.39 -12.23
N ARG A 138 -25.08 -3.34 -13.56
CA ARG A 138 -24.43 -4.39 -14.36
C ARG A 138 -22.93 -4.47 -14.09
N LEU A 139 -22.23 -3.33 -14.08
CA LEU A 139 -20.80 -3.31 -13.77
C LEU A 139 -20.52 -3.78 -12.35
N VAL A 140 -21.35 -3.37 -11.39
CA VAL A 140 -21.27 -3.82 -10.00
C VAL A 140 -21.38 -5.35 -9.93
N ALA A 141 -22.37 -5.94 -10.60
CA ALA A 141 -22.53 -7.39 -10.66
C ALA A 141 -21.35 -8.09 -11.35
N GLN A 142 -20.84 -7.54 -12.46
CA GLN A 142 -19.72 -8.12 -13.21
C GLN A 142 -18.41 -8.18 -12.40
N PHE A 143 -18.13 -7.14 -11.62
CA PHE A 143 -16.90 -7.04 -10.81
C PHE A 143 -17.07 -7.58 -9.38
N ASN A 144 -18.24 -8.12 -9.03
CA ASN A 144 -18.62 -8.48 -7.65
C ASN A 144 -18.41 -7.31 -6.67
N ALA A 145 -18.68 -6.08 -7.13
CA ALA A 145 -18.69 -4.89 -6.30
C ALA A 145 -20.00 -4.83 -5.48
N THR A 146 -20.12 -3.83 -4.61
CA THR A 146 -21.33 -3.59 -3.81
C THR A 146 -21.80 -2.15 -3.98
N VAL A 147 -23.12 -1.93 -4.07
CA VAL A 147 -23.69 -0.58 -3.99
C VAL A 147 -23.81 -0.20 -2.51
N VAL A 148 -23.14 0.88 -2.11
CA VAL A 148 -23.14 1.37 -0.72
C VAL A 148 -24.32 2.29 -0.48
N ASP A 149 -24.59 3.20 -1.42
CA ASP A 149 -25.66 4.17 -1.33
C ASP A 149 -26.19 4.53 -2.72
N THR A 150 -27.46 4.88 -2.82
CA THR A 150 -28.07 5.34 -4.08
C THR A 150 -29.04 6.48 -3.80
N SER A 151 -28.81 7.57 -4.52
CA SER A 151 -29.65 8.76 -4.53
C SER A 151 -30.28 8.96 -5.92
N THR A 152 -31.06 10.03 -6.08
CA THR A 152 -31.68 10.36 -7.38
C THR A 152 -30.69 10.82 -8.44
N THR A 153 -29.55 11.40 -8.04
CA THR A 153 -28.58 12.02 -8.95
C THR A 153 -27.25 11.28 -9.02
N GLN A 154 -26.91 10.48 -8.01
CA GLN A 154 -25.66 9.74 -7.92
C GLN A 154 -25.82 8.41 -7.18
N THR A 155 -24.88 7.50 -7.40
CA THR A 155 -24.76 6.24 -6.66
C THR A 155 -23.33 6.06 -6.16
N MET A 156 -23.16 5.47 -4.99
CA MET A 156 -21.86 5.13 -4.42
C MET A 156 -21.66 3.63 -4.49
N VAL A 157 -20.53 3.22 -5.02
CA VAL A 157 -20.13 1.81 -5.15
C VAL A 157 -18.83 1.55 -4.40
N GLN A 158 -18.69 0.34 -3.88
CA GLN A 158 -17.50 -0.17 -3.24
C GLN A 158 -16.99 -1.42 -3.97
N LEU A 159 -15.68 -1.51 -4.17
CA LEU A 159 -15.02 -2.72 -4.67
C LEU A 159 -13.83 -3.07 -3.77
N THR A 160 -13.62 -4.36 -3.52
CA THR A 160 -12.40 -4.86 -2.90
C THR A 160 -11.85 -6.00 -3.75
N ALA A 161 -10.77 -5.74 -4.48
CA ALA A 161 -10.22 -6.67 -5.45
C ALA A 161 -8.69 -6.50 -5.56
N SER A 162 -8.07 -7.15 -6.55
CA SER A 162 -6.66 -6.86 -6.87
C SER A 162 -6.53 -5.41 -7.39
N PRO A 163 -5.37 -4.75 -7.24
CA PRO A 163 -5.19 -3.39 -7.74
C PRO A 163 -5.52 -3.25 -9.24
N THR A 164 -5.18 -4.27 -10.04
CA THR A 164 -5.49 -4.34 -11.46
C THR A 164 -6.99 -4.40 -11.75
N ASP A 165 -7.75 -5.17 -10.97
CA ASP A 165 -9.21 -5.25 -11.12
C ASP A 165 -9.90 -3.94 -10.70
N VAL A 166 -9.37 -3.29 -9.66
CA VAL A 166 -9.84 -1.97 -9.22
C VAL A 166 -9.64 -0.92 -10.31
N ASP A 167 -8.47 -0.91 -10.97
CA ASP A 167 -8.20 -0.02 -12.11
C ASP A 167 -9.14 -0.30 -13.28
N ALA A 168 -9.36 -1.57 -13.61
CA ALA A 168 -10.29 -1.97 -14.66
C ALA A 168 -11.73 -1.55 -14.38
N PHE A 169 -12.18 -1.67 -13.13
CA PHE A 169 -13.52 -1.23 -12.72
C PHE A 169 -13.67 0.30 -12.80
N LEU A 170 -12.68 1.06 -12.31
CA LEU A 170 -12.66 2.52 -12.45
C LEU A 170 -12.71 2.97 -13.91
N HIS A 171 -11.96 2.29 -14.78
CA HIS A 171 -11.98 2.57 -16.21
C HIS A 171 -13.37 2.32 -16.82
N ALA A 172 -14.02 1.20 -16.45
CA ALA A 172 -15.37 0.87 -16.91
C ALA A 172 -16.43 1.87 -16.41
N LEU A 173 -16.25 2.47 -15.23
CA LEU A 173 -17.12 3.53 -14.70
C LEU A 173 -16.89 4.90 -15.37
N GLY A 174 -15.73 5.12 -15.98
CA GLY A 174 -15.34 6.41 -16.59
C GLY A 174 -16.41 7.05 -17.49
N PRO A 175 -17.00 6.31 -18.45
CA PRO A 175 -18.06 6.84 -19.32
C PRO A 175 -19.34 7.28 -18.61
N LEU A 176 -19.61 6.80 -17.39
CA LEU A 176 -20.79 7.15 -16.61
C LEU A 176 -20.66 8.50 -15.90
N GLY A 177 -19.43 9.03 -15.81
CA GLY A 177 -19.13 10.23 -15.05
C GLY A 177 -18.88 9.92 -13.58
N VAL A 178 -17.62 9.60 -13.26
CA VAL A 178 -17.17 9.43 -11.88
C VAL A 178 -17.02 10.81 -11.22
N LEU A 179 -17.72 11.02 -10.12
CA LEU A 179 -17.76 12.29 -9.37
C LEU A 179 -16.63 12.36 -8.34
N GLU A 180 -16.36 11.27 -7.64
CA GLU A 180 -15.38 11.19 -6.56
C GLU A 180 -14.86 9.75 -6.44
N VAL A 181 -13.57 9.62 -6.12
CA VAL A 181 -12.90 8.33 -5.90
C VAL A 181 -12.05 8.41 -4.64
N HIS A 182 -12.10 7.36 -3.83
CA HIS A 182 -11.18 7.14 -2.73
C HIS A 182 -10.66 5.70 -2.75
N ARG A 183 -9.35 5.52 -2.63
CA ARG A 183 -8.69 4.21 -2.60
C ARG A 183 -7.91 4.05 -1.30
N SER A 184 -7.90 2.85 -0.74
CA SER A 184 -7.12 2.56 0.46
C SER A 184 -5.63 2.44 0.21
N GLY A 185 -5.24 2.12 -1.03
CA GLY A 185 -3.89 1.62 -1.32
C GLY A 185 -3.82 0.12 -1.09
N VAL A 186 -2.66 -0.47 -1.41
CA VAL A 186 -2.52 -1.93 -1.45
C VAL A 186 -2.19 -2.49 -0.08
N VAL A 187 -3.10 -3.33 0.43
CA VAL A 187 -2.80 -4.25 1.53
C VAL A 187 -2.29 -5.55 0.93
N ALA A 188 -1.16 -6.03 1.43
CA ALA A 188 -0.54 -7.23 0.89
C ALA A 188 -0.14 -8.21 1.99
N MET A 189 -0.30 -9.50 1.71
CA MET A 189 0.16 -10.57 2.58
C MET A 189 0.60 -11.79 1.78
N ASP A 190 1.56 -12.51 2.33
CA ASP A 190 2.02 -13.79 1.82
C ASP A 190 1.12 -14.90 2.37
N LYS A 191 0.58 -15.75 1.50
CA LYS A 191 -0.36 -16.83 1.85
C LYS A 191 0.29 -17.91 2.71
N GLU A 192 1.57 -18.16 2.52
CA GLU A 192 2.26 -19.33 3.08
C GLU A 192 3.15 -18.93 4.25
N GLN A 193 3.86 -17.81 4.12
CA GLN A 193 4.81 -17.36 5.13
C GLN A 193 4.27 -16.16 5.89
N ALA A 194 3.97 -16.38 7.16
CA ALA A 194 3.58 -15.31 8.04
C ALA A 194 4.78 -14.44 8.43
N VAL A 195 4.71 -13.14 8.16
CA VAL A 195 5.55 -12.16 8.86
C VAL A 195 4.94 -11.98 10.24
N THR A 196 5.42 -12.75 11.21
CA THR A 196 4.90 -12.84 12.58
C THR A 196 5.96 -12.50 13.61
N GLU A 197 5.52 -12.15 14.80
CA GLU A 197 6.33 -11.94 16.00
C GLU A 197 7.24 -13.12 16.34
N ARG A 198 6.85 -14.35 16.01
CA ARG A 198 7.72 -15.52 16.22
C ARG A 198 8.97 -15.48 15.34
N THR A 199 8.88 -14.94 14.13
CA THR A 199 10.05 -14.68 13.28
C THR A 199 10.89 -13.53 13.83
N LEU A 200 10.26 -12.59 14.55
CA LEU A 200 10.93 -11.45 15.20
C LEU A 200 11.76 -11.84 16.43
N ASN A 201 11.31 -12.81 17.24
CA ASN A 201 12.09 -13.27 18.39
C ASN A 201 13.46 -13.85 17.98
N PHE A 202 13.58 -14.46 16.79
CA PHE A 202 14.87 -14.90 16.26
C PHE A 202 15.77 -13.75 15.75
N ALA A 203 15.20 -12.57 15.49
CA ALA A 203 15.95 -11.39 15.06
C ALA A 203 16.35 -10.48 16.22
N PHE A 204 15.49 -10.32 17.24
CA PHE A 204 15.77 -9.51 18.44
C PHE A 204 16.85 -10.12 19.34
N ASP A 205 16.99 -11.44 19.37
CA ASP A 205 18.02 -12.12 20.18
C ASP A 205 19.44 -11.93 19.63
N ARG A 206 19.60 -11.31 18.45
CA ARG A 206 20.91 -11.01 17.86
C ARG A 206 21.48 -9.64 18.25
N HIS A 207 20.74 -8.79 18.97
CA HIS A 207 21.19 -7.45 19.40
C HIS A 207 20.87 -7.13 20.86
N HIS A 208 21.15 -8.06 21.79
CA HIS A 208 21.52 -7.65 23.15
C HIS A 208 23.05 -7.47 23.22
N PRO A 209 23.59 -6.23 23.19
CA PRO A 209 24.89 -5.97 23.77
C PRO A 209 24.69 -5.98 25.31
N GLY A 210 24.50 -7.16 25.89
CA GLY A 210 23.99 -7.29 27.26
C GLY A 210 24.62 -8.40 28.09
N ASP A 211 25.08 -9.49 27.49
CA ASP A 211 25.84 -10.52 28.19
C ASP A 211 27.28 -10.54 27.65
N MET A 212 28.04 -9.49 27.98
CA MET A 212 29.44 -9.74 28.28
C MET A 212 29.46 -10.33 29.67
N ASP A 213 29.76 -11.63 29.75
CA ASP A 213 30.09 -12.33 30.98
C ASP A 213 30.85 -11.39 31.91
N ALA A 214 30.35 -11.25 33.14
CA ALA A 214 31.04 -10.54 34.19
C ALA A 214 32.48 -11.06 34.29
N VAL A 215 33.44 -10.30 33.78
CA VAL A 215 34.85 -10.58 33.99
C VAL A 215 35.11 -10.27 35.45
N ASP A 216 35.12 -11.33 36.26
CA ASP A 216 35.45 -11.29 37.67
C ASP A 216 36.84 -10.64 37.83
N SER A 217 36.83 -9.43 38.40
CA SER A 217 38.02 -8.60 38.59
C SER A 217 38.99 -9.17 39.63
N THR A 218 38.65 -10.31 40.27
CA THR A 218 39.56 -11.04 41.16
C THR A 218 40.55 -11.97 40.46
N MET A 219 40.47 -12.12 39.12
CA MET A 219 41.36 -13.00 38.34
C MET A 219 42.54 -12.28 37.63
N LEU A 220 42.79 -11.01 37.93
CA LEU A 220 43.97 -10.30 37.39
C LEU A 220 45.23 -10.61 38.23
N PRO A 221 46.34 -11.09 37.61
CA PRO A 221 47.60 -11.22 38.33
C PRO A 221 48.18 -9.83 38.63
N PRO A 222 48.74 -9.61 39.83
CA PRO A 222 49.36 -8.34 40.18
C PRO A 222 50.63 -8.13 39.36
N GLY A 223 50.68 -7.02 38.63
CA GLY A 223 51.84 -6.51 37.90
C GLY A 223 52.01 -5.02 38.17
#